data_AF-A0A368U5T7-F1
#
_entry.id   AF-A0A368U5T7-F1
#
_cell.length_a   1.000
_cell.length_b   1.000
_cell.length_c   1.000
_cell.angle_alpha   90.00
_cell.angle_beta   90.00
_cell.angle_gamma   90.00
#
_symmetry.space_group_name_H-M   'P 1'
#
loop_
_entity.id
_entity.type
_entity.pdbx_description
1 polymer ?
#
loop_
_entity_poly.entity_id
_entity_poly.type
_entity_poly.pdbx_seq_one_letter_code
_entity_poly.pdbx_strand_id
1 'polypeptide(L)'
;MLRLSREGGLAHFPGLARPRCVHCTGCSEEQLGELQSLLLALPGASVAEAGNDRRRFCVALVGEGGEVLWSQVVAEESAPQALLAWWRRAEIAPLQKKTDGQA
;
A
#
# COMPACT_ATOMS: atom_id res chain seq x y z
N MET A 1 4.40 -3.04 10.19
CA MET A 1 3.36 -3.57 9.28
C MET A 1 3.46 -2.88 7.93
N LEU A 2 3.29 -3.59 6.82
CA LEU A 2 3.25 -2.99 5.48
C LEU A 2 1.79 -2.82 5.02
N ARG A 3 1.40 -1.60 4.64
CA ARG A 3 0.07 -1.26 4.14
C ARG A 3 0.12 -1.00 2.64
N LEU A 4 -0.79 -1.64 1.91
CA LEU A 4 -0.91 -1.58 0.45
C LEU A 4 -2.33 -1.14 0.07
N SER A 5 -2.46 -0.13 -0.78
CA SER A 5 -3.77 0.35 -1.25
C SER A 5 -3.73 0.74 -2.73
N ARG A 6 -4.89 0.71 -3.37
CA ARG A 6 -5.09 1.13 -4.76
C ARG A 6 -6.06 2.30 -4.77
N GLU A 7 -5.70 3.40 -5.42
CA GLU A 7 -6.52 4.62 -5.49
C GLU A 7 -6.69 5.06 -6.95
N GLY A 8 -7.85 5.65 -7.29
CA GLY A 8 -8.11 6.16 -8.64
C GLY A 8 -8.66 5.14 -9.64
N GLY A 9 -8.98 5.63 -10.84
CA GLY A 9 -9.78 4.94 -11.87
C GLY A 9 -11.27 5.29 -11.76
N LEU A 10 -11.92 5.52 -12.91
CA LEU A 10 -13.32 6.00 -13.03
C LEU A 10 -14.37 5.15 -12.30
N ALA A 11 -14.02 3.92 -11.90
CA ALA A 11 -14.89 3.04 -11.16
C ALA A 11 -14.50 3.03 -9.67
N HIS A 12 -15.24 3.79 -8.87
CA HIS A 12 -15.20 3.70 -7.41
C HIS A 12 -15.74 2.33 -6.96
N PHE A 13 -14.86 1.33 -6.95
CA PHE A 13 -15.16 0.03 -6.38
C PHE A 13 -14.73 0.05 -4.90
N PRO A 14 -15.66 0.12 -3.94
CA PRO A 14 -15.33 0.25 -2.52
C PRO A 14 -14.49 -0.93 -1.97
N GLY A 15 -14.46 -2.08 -2.67
CA GLY A 15 -13.59 -3.22 -2.32
C GLY A 15 -12.12 -3.08 -2.73
N LEU A 16 -11.80 -2.18 -3.68
CA LEU A 16 -10.44 -1.97 -4.21
C LEU A 16 -9.69 -0.84 -3.49
N ALA A 17 -10.40 0.17 -3.01
CA ALA A 17 -9.84 1.31 -2.29
C ALA A 17 -9.45 0.99 -0.83
N ARG A 18 -9.95 -0.12 -0.26
CA ARG A 18 -9.61 -0.49 1.13
C ARG A 18 -8.14 -0.90 1.23
N PRO A 19 -7.36 -0.27 2.10
CA PRO A 19 -6.00 -0.68 2.35
C PRO A 19 -5.96 -2.11 2.89
N ARG A 20 -4.94 -2.83 2.50
CA ARG A 20 -4.66 -4.20 2.93
C ARG A 20 -3.32 -4.23 3.65
N CYS A 21 -3.23 -5.07 4.66
CA CYS A 21 -2.10 -5.13 5.56
C CYS A 21 -1.34 -6.45 5.42
N VAL A 22 -0.02 -6.33 5.30
CA VAL A 22 0.91 -7.43 5.42
C VAL A 22 1.59 -7.31 6.79
N HIS A 23 1.33 -8.28 7.65
CA HIS A 23 1.91 -8.35 8.99
C HIS A 23 3.30 -8.98 8.88
N CYS A 24 4.33 -8.13 8.84
CA CYS A 24 5.72 -8.56 8.68
C CYS A 24 6.18 -9.57 9.77
N THR A 25 5.56 -9.54 10.95
CA THR A 25 5.84 -10.48 12.05
C THR A 25 5.43 -11.92 11.74
N GLY A 26 4.53 -12.13 10.78
CA GLY A 26 4.11 -13.46 10.30
C GLY A 26 4.82 -13.90 9.02
N CYS A 27 5.77 -13.11 8.50
CA CYS A 27 6.52 -13.44 7.30
C CYS A 27 7.80 -14.21 7.64
N SER A 28 8.12 -15.23 6.84
CA SER A 28 9.44 -15.85 6.84
C SER A 28 10.53 -14.88 6.37
N GLU A 29 11.80 -15.16 6.66
CA GLU A 29 12.94 -14.35 6.22
C GLU A 29 12.99 -14.17 4.69
N GLU A 30 12.68 -15.23 3.93
CA GLU A 30 12.59 -15.18 2.46
C GLU A 30 11.52 -14.20 1.99
N GLN A 31 10.36 -14.18 2.65
CA GLN A 31 9.26 -13.27 2.33
C GLN A 31 9.61 -11.81 2.67
N LEU A 32 10.31 -11.61 3.78
CA LEU A 32 10.81 -10.28 4.15
C LEU A 32 11.85 -9.77 3.16
N GLY A 33 12.76 -10.64 2.71
CA GLY A 33 13.75 -10.32 1.67
C GLY A 33 13.09 -9.98 0.33
N GLU A 34 12.08 -10.74 -0.08
CA GLU A 34 11.28 -10.43 -1.28
C GLU A 34 10.62 -9.05 -1.15
N LEU A 35 9.92 -8.80 -0.04
CA LEU A 35 9.26 -7.51 0.21
C LEU A 35 10.26 -6.35 0.20
N GLN A 36 11.41 -6.50 0.85
CA GLN A 36 12.45 -5.46 0.87
C GLN A 36 12.97 -5.16 -0.54
N SER A 37 13.27 -6.18 -1.33
CA SER A 37 13.71 -6.03 -2.72
C SER A 37 12.66 -5.31 -3.57
N LEU A 38 11.38 -5.67 -3.41
CA LEU A 38 10.29 -5.02 -4.12
C LEU A 38 10.10 -3.55 -3.73
N LEU A 39 10.28 -3.21 -2.45
CA LEU A 39 10.21 -1.83 -1.97
C LEU A 39 11.35 -0.98 -2.54
N LEU A 40 12.56 -1.54 -2.63
CA LEU A 40 13.73 -0.88 -3.24
C LEU A 40 13.57 -0.69 -4.75
N ALA A 41 12.83 -1.58 -5.42
CA ALA A 41 12.56 -1.51 -6.85
C ALA A 41 11.44 -0.53 -7.23
N LEU A 42 10.75 0.09 -6.26
CA LEU A 42 9.71 1.06 -6.56
C LEU A 42 10.33 2.28 -7.26
N PRO A 43 9.75 2.73 -8.39
CA PRO A 43 10.24 3.92 -9.05
C PRO A 43 10.12 5.12 -8.11
N GLY A 44 11.22 5.87 -7.97
CA GLY A 44 11.29 7.07 -7.14
C GLY A 44 10.19 8.07 -7.51
N ALA A 45 9.65 8.75 -6.49
CA ALA A 45 8.47 9.59 -6.57
C ALA A 45 8.46 10.57 -7.77
N SER A 46 7.65 10.28 -8.78
CA SER A 46 7.09 11.30 -9.66
C SER A 46 5.56 11.23 -9.59
N VAL A 47 5.03 11.77 -8.50
CA VAL A 47 3.58 11.93 -8.26
C VAL A 47 3.03 13.19 -8.96
N ALA A 48 3.88 14.02 -9.56
CA ALA A 48 3.47 15.33 -10.06
C ALA A 48 2.44 15.25 -11.20
N GLU A 49 2.46 14.20 -12.04
CA GLU A 49 1.74 14.22 -13.33
C GLU A 49 0.78 13.02 -13.53
N ALA A 50 0.26 12.43 -12.45
CA ALA A 50 -0.80 11.43 -12.58
C ALA A 50 -2.14 12.15 -12.79
N GLY A 51 -2.45 12.48 -14.05
CA GLY A 51 -3.75 13.00 -14.46
C GLY A 51 -4.92 12.16 -13.90
N ASN A 52 -6.08 12.80 -13.78
CA ASN A 52 -7.28 12.37 -13.04
C ASN A 52 -7.77 10.92 -13.26
N ASP A 53 -7.32 10.24 -14.33
CA ASP A 53 -7.77 8.90 -14.72
C ASP A 53 -6.79 7.76 -14.34
N ARG A 54 -5.56 8.05 -13.91
CA ARG A 54 -4.58 6.99 -13.63
C ARG A 54 -4.73 6.38 -12.24
N ARG A 55 -4.75 5.04 -12.20
CA ARG A 55 -4.71 4.26 -10.95
C ARG A 55 -3.34 4.41 -10.29
N ARG A 56 -3.36 4.58 -8.96
CA ARG A 56 -2.21 4.75 -8.09
C ARG A 56 -2.11 3.57 -7.14
N PHE A 57 -0.89 3.13 -6.90
CA PHE A 57 -0.56 2.13 -5.88
C PHE A 57 0.19 2.81 -4.74
N CYS A 58 -0.38 2.74 -3.56
CA CYS A 58 0.11 3.40 -2.36
C CYS A 58 0.66 2.35 -1.41
N VAL A 59 1.92 2.54 -1.02
CA VAL A 59 2.69 1.63 -0.18
C VAL A 59 3.14 2.41 1.04
N ALA A 60 2.88 1.89 2.24
CA ALA A 60 3.28 2.55 3.48
C ALA A 60 3.78 1.54 4.50
N LEU A 61 4.93 1.83 5.11
CA LEU A 61 5.41 1.14 6.30
C LEU A 61 4.83 1.83 7.53
N VAL A 62 4.13 1.07 8.36
CA VAL A 62 3.45 1.53 9.56
C VAL A 62 4.12 0.89 10.78
N GLY A 63 4.48 1.71 11.75
CA GLY A 63 5.02 1.29 13.04
C GLY A 63 3.97 0.62 13.92
N GLU A 64 4.39 0.10 15.07
CA GLU A 64 3.49 -0.58 16.02
C GLU A 64 2.46 0.39 16.65
N GLY A 65 2.79 1.68 16.76
CA GLY A 65 1.89 2.72 17.24
C GLY A 65 0.90 3.24 16.18
N GLY A 66 0.93 2.69 14.96
CA GLY A 66 0.08 3.11 13.85
C GLY A 66 0.61 4.32 13.06
N GLU A 67 1.77 4.85 13.42
CA GLU A 67 2.43 5.93 12.70
C GLU A 67 3.01 5.45 11.36
N VAL A 68 2.90 6.30 10.33
CA VAL A 68 3.53 6.02 9.03
C VAL A 68 5.01 6.37 9.11
N LEU A 69 5.87 5.36 9.07
CA LEU A 69 7.32 5.50 9.11
C LEU A 69 7.89 5.88 7.74
N TRP A 70 7.25 5.37 6.68
CA TRP A 70 7.64 5.61 5.29
C TRP A 70 6.45 5.36 4.38
N SER A 71 6.34 6.13 3.28
CA SER A 71 5.34 5.87 2.26
C SER A 71 5.80 6.29 0.88
N GLN A 72 5.37 5.54 -0.13
CA GLN A 72 5.60 5.82 -1.53
C GLN A 72 4.30 5.60 -2.31
N VAL A 73 4.04 6.52 -3.25
CA VAL A 73 2.94 6.41 -4.20
C VAL A 73 3.54 6.30 -5.59
N VAL A 74 3.04 5.35 -6.37
CA VAL A 74 3.45 5.11 -7.76
C VAL A 74 2.22 4.93 -8.65
N ALA A 75 2.36 5.10 -9.96
CA ALA A 75 1.33 4.65 -10.89
C ALA A 75 1.20 3.11 -10.78
N GLU A 76 -0.03 2.59 -10.78
CA GLU A 76 -0.28 1.15 -10.66
C GLU A 76 0.42 0.35 -11.77
N GLU A 77 0.47 0.91 -12.99
CA GLU A 77 1.17 0.32 -14.14
C GLU A 77 2.69 0.22 -13.97
N SER A 78 3.27 1.08 -13.12
CA SER A 78 4.71 1.08 -12.82
C SER A 78 5.05 0.31 -11.55
N ALA A 79 4.04 -0.20 -10.81
CA ALA A 79 4.26 -0.99 -9.61
C ALA A 79 4.71 -2.41 -9.98
N PRO A 80 5.68 -2.99 -9.27
CA PRO A 80 6.04 -4.40 -9.44
C PRO A 80 4.82 -5.33 -9.33
N GLN A 81 4.63 -6.20 -10.32
CA GLN A 81 3.49 -7.14 -10.36
C GLN A 81 3.41 -8.02 -9.11
N ALA A 82 4.56 -8.35 -8.52
CA ALA A 82 4.65 -9.10 -7.26
C ALA A 82 4.06 -8.31 -6.07
N LEU A 83 4.22 -6.98 -5.99
CA LEU A 83 3.56 -6.17 -4.96
C LEU A 83 2.04 -6.16 -5.12
N LEU A 84 1.53 -6.17 -6.36
CA LEU A 84 0.09 -6.34 -6.61
C LEU A 84 -0.41 -7.74 -6.22
N ALA A 85 0.43 -8.76 -6.32
CA ALA A 85 0.13 -10.11 -5.83
C ALA A 85 0.15 -10.18 -4.29
N TRP A 86 1.09 -9.48 -3.64
CA TRP A 86 1.09 -9.29 -2.18
C TRP A 86 -0.19 -8.60 -1.72
N TRP A 87 -0.59 -7.49 -2.35
CA TRP A 87 -1.84 -6.82 -2.02
C TRP A 87 -3.06 -7.76 -2.16
N ARG A 88 -3.13 -8.59 -3.20
CA ARG A 88 -4.24 -9.55 -3.38
C ARG A 88 -4.34 -10.59 -2.27
N ARG A 89 -3.19 -11.04 -1.73
CA ARG A 89 -3.07 -12.04 -0.67
C ARG A 89 -3.16 -11.45 0.74
N ALA A 90 -2.83 -10.16 0.87
CA ALA A 90 -2.82 -9.43 2.13
C ALA A 90 -4.23 -9.35 2.73
N GLU A 91 -4.27 -9.37 4.06
CA GLU A 91 -5.52 -9.25 4.79
C GLU A 91 -6.11 -7.85 4.60
N ILE A 92 -7.43 -7.78 4.49
CA ILE A 92 -8.11 -6.48 4.44
C ILE A 92 -7.88 -5.82 5.78
N ALA A 93 -7.29 -4.61 5.77
CA ALA A 93 -7.07 -3.88 7.00
C ALA A 93 -8.42 -3.74 7.72
N PRO A 94 -8.49 -3.98 9.04
CA PRO A 94 -9.70 -3.66 9.79
C PRO A 94 -10.05 -2.19 9.49
N LEU A 95 -11.35 -1.90 9.33
CA LEU A 95 -11.79 -0.53 9.15
C LEU A 95 -11.27 0.23 10.36
N GLN A 96 -10.24 1.05 10.18
CA GLN A 96 -9.73 1.90 11.25
C GLN A 96 -10.93 2.76 11.63
N LYS A 97 -11.54 2.50 12.78
CA LYS A 97 -12.51 3.42 13.35
C LYS A 97 -11.70 4.69 13.55
N LYS A 98 -11.96 5.70 12.71
CA LYS A 98 -11.53 7.06 12.98
C LYS A 98 -12.05 7.32 14.39
N THR A 99 -11.18 7.34 15.39
CA THR A 99 -11.51 7.94 16.67
C THR A 99 -11.61 9.41 16.36
N ASP A 100 -12.78 9.82 15.89
CA ASP A 100 -13.19 11.20 15.86
C ASP A 100 -13.18 11.65 17.32
N GLY A 101 -12.20 12.47 17.66
CA GLY A 101 -11.93 12.80 19.04
C GLY A 101 -10.78 13.79 19.15
N GLN A 102 -11.05 15.04 18.79
CA GLN A 102 -10.73 16.30 19.52
C GLN A 102 -10.73 17.46 18.51
N ALA A 103 -11.30 18.64 18.73
CA ALA A 103 -12.21 19.23 19.72
C ALA A 103 -12.76 20.52 19.08
#